data_AF-A0A7W0FQ03-F1
#
_entry.id   AF-A0A7W0FQ03-F1
#
_cell.length_a   1.000
_cell.length_b   1.000
_cell.length_c   1.000
_cell.angle_alpha   90.00
_cell.angle_beta   90.00
_cell.angle_gamma   90.00
#
_symmetry.space_group_name_H-M   'P 1'
#
loop_
_entity.id
_entity.type
_entity.pdbx_description
1 polymer ?
#
loop_
_entity_poly.entity_id
_entity_poly.type
_entity_poly.pdbx_seq_one_letter_code
_entity_poly.pdbx_strand_id
1 'polypeptide(L)'
;MTDPHDIEAGRDRWQRRYDASRLRDADFTTLSGVKVDPVYGPPPGRDSPEFERIGWPGEYPFTRGLHATGYRGRTWTVRQFAGFGNAQQTNERYKMILEQGGGGLSVAFDMPTLMGHDSDDPKALGEVGHCGVAVDTAADMQTLFDGIDLERVTTSMTISGPAVPVFCMYIVAAERQGADVGKLNGTLQTDIFKEYIAQKEWLFGPRPHLRLIGDLMEYCAAEIPAYKPLSVSGYHIREAGSTAAQELAFTLADGFGYVELGLSRGLDIEMFAPGLSFFFDAHVDFFEEIAKFRAARRIWARWMRDIYGAQTEKAQWLRFHTQTAGVSLTAQQPYNNVVRTAVEALSAVLGGTNSLHTNALDETLALPTEQAAEIALRTQLVLMEETGVANVADPLGGSWYVEALTDKIEA
;
A
#
# COMPACT_ATOMS: atom_id res chain seq x y z
N MET A 1 6.57 -27.48 -29.68
CA MET A 1 5.68 -27.74 -28.54
C MET A 1 6.09 -29.07 -27.95
N THR A 2 6.32 -29.14 -26.65
CA THR A 2 6.58 -30.39 -25.93
C THR A 2 5.32 -31.26 -26.03
N ASP A 3 5.48 -32.56 -26.29
CA ASP A 3 4.37 -33.51 -26.34
C ASP A 3 3.68 -33.57 -24.94
N PRO A 4 2.35 -33.40 -24.84
CA PRO A 4 1.62 -33.57 -23.57
C PRO A 4 1.95 -34.88 -22.85
N HIS A 5 2.20 -35.97 -23.59
CA HIS A 5 2.60 -37.25 -23.02
C HIS A 5 3.99 -37.20 -22.36
N ASP A 6 4.91 -36.38 -22.86
CA ASP A 6 6.24 -36.20 -22.26
C ASP A 6 6.16 -35.41 -20.94
N ILE A 7 5.22 -34.47 -20.83
CA ILE A 7 4.96 -33.70 -19.61
C ILE A 7 4.42 -34.60 -18.50
N GLU A 8 3.39 -35.41 -18.82
CA GLU A 8 2.80 -36.36 -17.88
C GLU A 8 3.82 -37.41 -17.43
N ALA A 9 4.55 -38.01 -18.37
CA ALA A 9 5.61 -38.95 -18.04
C ALA A 9 6.71 -38.30 -17.18
N GLY A 10 7.00 -37.01 -17.38
CA GLY A 10 7.90 -36.22 -16.55
C GLY A 10 7.39 -36.05 -15.12
N ARG A 11 6.11 -35.69 -14.96
CA ARG A 11 5.45 -35.55 -13.66
C ARG A 11 5.48 -36.87 -12.88
N ASP A 12 5.18 -37.98 -13.54
CA ASP A 12 5.21 -39.32 -12.95
C ASP A 12 6.62 -39.72 -12.47
N ARG A 13 7.65 -39.41 -13.27
CA ARG A 13 9.04 -39.65 -12.88
C ARG A 13 9.42 -38.83 -11.66
N TRP A 14 8.99 -37.57 -11.58
CA TRP A 14 9.24 -36.71 -10.43
C TRP A 14 8.49 -37.22 -9.18
N GLN A 15 7.20 -37.58 -9.29
CA GLN A 15 6.40 -38.05 -8.16
C GLN A 15 7.02 -39.29 -7.50
N ARG A 16 7.44 -40.29 -8.30
CA ARG A 16 8.14 -41.47 -7.78
C ARG A 16 9.42 -41.14 -7.00
N ARG A 17 10.16 -40.11 -7.43
CA ARG A 17 11.39 -39.67 -6.74
C ARG A 17 11.05 -38.90 -5.45
N TYR A 18 10.00 -38.09 -5.47
CA TYR A 18 9.53 -37.36 -4.30
C TYR A 18 9.06 -38.33 -3.20
N ASP A 19 8.23 -39.31 -3.54
CA ASP A 19 7.69 -40.30 -2.59
C ASP A 19 8.77 -41.17 -1.95
N ALA A 20 9.87 -41.43 -2.67
CA ALA A 20 11.02 -42.18 -2.16
C ALA A 20 12.01 -41.31 -1.35
N SER A 21 11.82 -39.99 -1.31
CA SER A 21 12.74 -39.07 -0.65
C SER A 21 12.34 -38.80 0.80
N ARG A 22 13.32 -38.51 1.66
CA ARG A 22 13.04 -38.08 3.03
C ARG A 22 12.50 -36.66 3.04
N LEU A 23 11.34 -36.46 3.65
CA LEU A 23 10.81 -35.14 3.96
C LEU A 23 11.24 -34.71 5.36
N ARG A 24 11.45 -33.41 5.55
CA ARG A 24 11.58 -32.81 6.88
C ARG A 24 10.22 -32.77 7.55
N ASP A 25 10.19 -32.91 8.87
CA ASP A 25 8.99 -32.70 9.68
C ASP A 25 8.81 -31.20 9.89
N ALA A 26 8.01 -30.58 9.02
CA ALA A 26 7.77 -29.15 9.00
C ALA A 26 6.40 -28.85 8.38
N ASP A 27 5.88 -27.66 8.68
CA ASP A 27 4.70 -27.14 7.99
C ASP A 27 5.06 -26.64 6.59
N PHE A 28 4.21 -26.95 5.62
CA PHE A 28 4.32 -26.55 4.22
C PHE A 28 3.03 -25.85 3.77
N THR A 29 2.56 -24.94 4.62
CA THR A 29 1.55 -23.97 4.29
C THR A 29 2.19 -22.60 4.07
N THR A 30 1.48 -21.73 3.36
CA THR A 30 1.76 -20.29 3.45
C THR A 30 1.52 -19.80 4.88
N LEU A 31 1.94 -18.57 5.17
CA LEU A 31 1.65 -17.90 6.45
C LEU A 31 0.14 -17.80 6.72
N SER A 32 -0.68 -17.69 5.67
CA SER A 32 -2.15 -17.71 5.78
C SER A 32 -2.75 -19.12 5.96
N GLY A 33 -1.93 -20.16 6.16
CA GLY A 33 -2.39 -21.53 6.38
C GLY A 33 -2.81 -22.27 5.11
N VAL A 34 -2.45 -21.75 3.92
CA VAL A 34 -2.79 -22.39 2.66
C VAL A 34 -1.77 -23.47 2.33
N LYS A 35 -2.20 -24.73 2.26
CA LYS A 35 -1.31 -25.83 1.82
C LYS A 35 -0.83 -25.60 0.38
N VAL A 36 0.47 -25.75 0.17
CA VAL A 36 1.12 -25.64 -1.14
C VAL A 36 1.64 -26.98 -1.62
N ASP A 37 1.61 -27.18 -2.95
CA ASP A 37 2.22 -28.35 -3.55
C ASP A 37 3.75 -28.23 -3.55
N PRO A 38 4.48 -29.35 -3.40
CA PRO A 38 5.95 -29.35 -3.43
C PRO A 38 6.54 -28.98 -4.79
N VAL A 39 5.74 -29.04 -5.88
CA VAL A 39 6.13 -28.52 -7.20
C VAL A 39 4.90 -28.20 -8.06
N TYR A 40 4.96 -27.05 -8.73
CA TYR A 40 3.97 -26.61 -9.71
C TYR A 40 4.54 -26.77 -11.13
N GLY A 41 3.67 -27.03 -12.09
CA GLY A 41 4.03 -27.23 -13.50
C GLY A 41 2.81 -27.10 -14.40
N PRO A 42 2.96 -27.39 -15.71
CA PRO A 42 1.84 -27.36 -16.64
C PRO A 42 0.68 -28.21 -16.15
N PRO A 43 -0.57 -27.69 -16.19
CA PRO A 43 -1.73 -28.48 -15.78
C PRO A 43 -1.91 -29.70 -16.70
N PRO A 44 -2.26 -30.89 -16.15
CA PRO A 44 -2.48 -32.10 -16.95
C PRO A 44 -3.60 -31.88 -17.97
N GLY A 45 -3.41 -32.35 -19.20
CA GLY A 45 -4.45 -32.37 -20.24
C GLY A 45 -4.95 -31.01 -20.75
N ARG A 46 -4.23 -29.90 -20.52
CA ARG A 46 -4.58 -28.60 -21.11
C ARG A 46 -3.62 -28.20 -22.24
N ASP A 47 -4.17 -27.97 -23.42
CA ASP A 47 -3.60 -27.00 -24.37
C ASP A 47 -3.65 -25.64 -23.68
N SER A 48 -2.51 -25.10 -23.25
CA SER A 48 -2.52 -23.96 -22.33
C SER A 48 -2.24 -22.64 -23.06
N PRO A 49 -3.25 -21.82 -23.38
CA PRO A 49 -3.04 -20.38 -23.56
C PRO A 49 -3.05 -19.71 -22.18
N GLU A 50 -2.16 -20.16 -21.27
CA GLU A 50 -1.89 -19.49 -19.98
C GLU A 50 -1.71 -17.98 -20.15
N PHE A 51 -1.13 -17.60 -21.29
CA PHE A 51 -0.88 -16.22 -21.65
C PHE A 51 -2.16 -15.37 -21.72
N GLU A 52 -3.28 -15.88 -22.24
CA GLU A 52 -4.54 -15.10 -22.36
C GLU A 52 -5.06 -14.65 -21.00
N ARG A 53 -4.77 -15.43 -19.95
CA ARG A 53 -5.17 -15.11 -18.58
C ARG A 53 -4.16 -14.22 -17.86
N ILE A 54 -2.88 -14.33 -18.19
CA ILE A 54 -1.78 -13.60 -17.56
C ILE A 54 -1.63 -12.20 -18.17
N GLY A 55 -1.68 -12.10 -19.51
CA GLY A 55 -1.63 -10.86 -20.27
C GLY A 55 -0.26 -10.18 -20.37
N TRP A 56 -0.23 -8.97 -20.90
CA TRP A 56 0.93 -8.08 -20.91
C TRP A 56 0.86 -7.03 -19.79
N PRO A 57 2.01 -6.54 -19.27
CA PRO A 57 2.03 -5.37 -18.39
C PRO A 57 1.38 -4.16 -19.06
N GLY A 58 0.62 -3.37 -18.30
CA GLY A 58 -0.10 -2.21 -18.81
C GLY A 58 -1.39 -2.51 -19.55
N GLU A 59 -1.74 -3.78 -19.78
CA GLU A 59 -3.00 -4.17 -20.38
C GLU A 59 -3.97 -4.72 -19.34
N TYR A 60 -5.27 -4.52 -19.57
CA TYR A 60 -6.32 -5.13 -18.77
C TYR A 60 -6.15 -6.66 -18.66
N PRO A 61 -6.32 -7.29 -17.47
CA PRO A 61 -6.79 -6.73 -16.19
C PRO A 61 -5.64 -6.29 -15.27
N PHE A 62 -4.53 -5.84 -15.84
CA PHE A 62 -3.36 -5.25 -15.18
C PHE A 62 -2.67 -6.14 -14.15
N THR A 63 -2.84 -7.46 -14.24
CA THR A 63 -2.22 -8.45 -13.35
C THR A 63 -0.70 -8.25 -13.27
N ARG A 64 -0.07 -8.00 -14.42
CA ARG A 64 1.40 -7.80 -14.54
C ARG A 64 1.87 -6.37 -14.29
N GLY A 65 1.01 -5.52 -13.73
CA GLY A 65 1.29 -4.13 -13.42
C GLY A 65 0.56 -3.15 -14.36
N LEU A 66 0.45 -1.90 -13.90
CA LEU A 66 -0.35 -0.85 -14.54
C LEU A 66 0.32 -0.21 -15.77
N HIS A 67 1.64 -0.38 -15.92
CA HIS A 67 2.42 0.30 -16.94
C HIS A 67 3.16 -0.71 -17.81
N ALA A 68 3.09 -0.54 -19.13
CA ALA A 68 3.77 -1.40 -20.09
C ALA A 68 5.30 -1.44 -19.91
N THR A 69 5.89 -0.35 -19.44
CA THR A 69 7.33 -0.24 -19.17
C THR A 69 7.73 -0.79 -17.80
N GLY A 70 6.78 -1.08 -16.90
CA GLY A 70 7.06 -1.36 -15.49
C GLY A 70 8.00 -0.31 -14.88
N TYR A 71 8.96 -0.76 -14.07
CA TYR A 71 9.93 0.14 -13.43
C TYR A 71 11.03 0.68 -14.35
N ARG A 72 11.13 0.19 -15.60
CA ARG A 72 12.04 0.80 -16.59
C ARG A 72 11.60 2.21 -16.98
N GLY A 73 10.30 2.49 -16.88
CA GLY A 73 9.76 3.83 -17.14
C GLY A 73 9.95 4.75 -15.93
N ARG A 74 9.44 4.33 -14.78
CA ARG A 74 9.58 5.03 -13.52
C ARG A 74 9.58 4.02 -12.37
N THR A 75 10.54 4.14 -11.46
CA THR A 75 10.59 3.33 -10.24
C THR A 75 9.48 3.68 -9.26
N TRP A 76 9.27 2.86 -8.23
CA TRP A 76 8.32 3.19 -7.17
C TRP A 76 8.79 4.44 -6.41
N THR A 77 7.84 5.14 -5.80
CA THR A 77 8.19 6.28 -4.95
C THR A 77 8.69 5.77 -3.60
N VAL A 78 9.94 6.09 -3.27
CA VAL A 78 10.49 5.90 -1.92
C VAL A 78 9.79 6.90 -0.99
N ARG A 79 8.92 6.40 -0.10
CA ARG A 79 8.11 7.23 0.79
C ARG A 79 8.26 6.72 2.22
N GLN A 80 9.12 7.38 2.98
CA GLN A 80 9.29 7.09 4.40
C GLN A 80 8.24 7.85 5.23
N PHE A 81 7.67 7.16 6.21
CA PHE A 81 6.81 7.78 7.22
C PHE A 81 7.69 8.55 8.18
N ALA A 82 7.30 9.79 8.47
CA ALA A 82 7.98 10.61 9.45
C ALA A 82 6.98 11.51 10.19
N GLY A 83 7.19 11.63 11.49
CA GLY A 83 6.35 12.43 12.39
C GLY A 83 6.68 12.02 13.82
N PHE A 84 7.21 12.94 14.61
CA PHE A 84 7.39 12.76 16.05
C PHE A 84 7.57 14.11 16.74
N GLY A 85 7.15 14.20 17.99
CA GLY A 85 7.26 15.41 18.78
C GLY A 85 6.40 16.54 18.20
N ASN A 86 6.99 17.72 18.11
CA ASN A 86 6.28 18.91 17.63
C ASN A 86 6.47 19.17 16.13
N ALA A 87 5.68 20.11 15.60
CA ALA A 87 5.69 20.49 14.19
C ALA A 87 7.08 20.95 13.69
N GLN A 88 7.88 21.64 14.52
CA GLN A 88 9.21 22.10 14.15
C GLN A 88 10.20 20.93 13.99
N GLN A 89 10.22 20.00 14.96
CA GLN A 89 11.09 18.82 14.91
C GLN A 89 10.75 17.93 13.70
N THR A 90 9.46 17.76 13.42
CA THR A 90 9.01 17.01 12.25
C THR A 90 9.35 17.73 10.94
N ASN A 91 9.24 19.06 10.88
CA ASN A 91 9.67 19.86 9.71
C ASN A 91 11.16 19.70 9.41
N GLU A 92 12.02 19.77 10.43
CA GLU A 92 13.47 19.55 10.28
C GLU A 92 13.75 18.17 9.67
N ARG A 93 13.02 17.15 10.12
CA ARG A 93 13.12 15.79 9.56
C ARG A 93 12.65 15.72 8.10
N TYR A 94 11.57 16.40 7.74
CA TYR A 94 11.10 16.45 6.34
C TYR A 94 12.14 17.06 5.42
N LYS A 95 12.78 18.16 5.82
CA LYS A 95 13.86 18.78 5.03
C LYS A 95 15.02 17.81 4.81
N MET A 96 15.45 17.09 5.84
CA MET A 96 16.48 16.05 5.72
C MET A 96 16.09 14.94 4.74
N ILE A 97 14.85 14.44 4.81
CA ILE A 97 14.35 13.39 3.89
C ILE A 97 14.37 13.86 2.44
N LEU A 98 13.92 15.09 2.18
CA LEU A 98 13.91 15.67 0.84
C LEU A 98 15.34 15.88 0.31
N GLU A 99 16.27 16.34 1.15
CA GLU A 99 17.69 16.51 0.79
C GLU A 99 18.39 15.17 0.46
N GLN A 100 17.97 14.08 1.11
CA GLN A 100 18.52 12.73 0.89
C GLN A 100 17.89 11.99 -0.30
N GLY A 101 17.06 12.66 -1.10
CA GLY A 101 16.47 12.10 -2.32
C GLY A 101 15.06 11.52 -2.16
N GLY A 102 14.37 11.82 -1.04
CA GLY A 102 12.96 11.47 -0.86
C GLY A 102 12.05 12.16 -1.88
N GLY A 103 11.18 11.41 -2.55
CA GLY A 103 10.30 11.91 -3.62
C GLY A 103 8.95 12.47 -3.16
N GLY A 104 8.66 12.42 -1.85
CA GLY A 104 7.42 12.88 -1.24
C GLY A 104 7.41 12.66 0.27
N LEU A 105 6.54 13.38 0.97
CA LEU A 105 6.42 13.35 2.44
C LEU A 105 5.25 12.48 2.88
N SER A 106 5.35 11.82 4.03
CA SER A 106 4.24 11.09 4.66
C SER A 106 4.15 11.48 6.12
N VAL A 107 3.07 12.17 6.47
CA VAL A 107 2.82 12.71 7.82
C VAL A 107 2.20 11.64 8.70
N ALA A 108 2.85 11.34 9.82
CA ALA A 108 2.29 10.59 10.94
C ALA A 108 1.88 11.55 12.06
N PHE A 109 0.61 11.54 12.44
CA PHE A 109 0.07 12.39 13.51
C PHE A 109 0.06 11.66 14.84
N ASP A 110 0.03 12.40 15.94
CA ASP A 110 -0.08 11.82 17.27
C ASP A 110 -1.50 11.32 17.60
N MET A 111 -1.63 10.52 18.66
CA MET A 111 -2.93 9.97 19.07
C MET A 111 -3.98 11.04 19.35
N PRO A 112 -3.70 12.16 20.06
CA PRO A 112 -4.66 13.25 20.23
C PRO A 112 -5.20 13.77 18.90
N THR A 113 -4.32 14.09 17.95
CA THR A 113 -4.72 14.56 16.62
C THR A 113 -5.53 13.49 15.89
N LEU A 114 -5.11 12.22 15.90
CA LEU A 114 -5.83 11.10 15.27
C LEU A 114 -7.23 10.88 15.88
N MET A 115 -7.39 11.19 17.16
CA MET A 115 -8.63 11.05 17.93
C MET A 115 -9.42 12.36 18.04
N GLY A 116 -9.03 13.41 17.32
CA GLY A 116 -9.77 14.68 17.25
C GLY A 116 -9.81 15.44 18.58
N HIS A 117 -8.74 15.31 19.39
CA HIS A 117 -8.53 16.04 20.63
C HIS A 117 -7.41 17.06 20.46
N ASP A 118 -7.62 18.25 21.00
CA ASP A 118 -6.55 19.25 21.14
C ASP A 118 -5.52 18.77 22.19
N SER A 119 -4.28 19.22 22.06
CA SER A 119 -3.17 18.83 22.95
C SER A 119 -3.37 19.18 24.43
N ASP A 120 -4.28 20.09 24.76
CA ASP A 120 -4.65 20.46 26.14
C ASP A 120 -5.87 19.71 26.69
N ASP A 121 -6.49 18.82 25.91
CA ASP A 121 -7.55 17.95 26.40
C ASP A 121 -7.00 17.03 27.51
N PRO A 122 -7.68 16.89 28.66
CA PRO A 122 -7.27 15.97 29.71
C PRO A 122 -7.03 14.52 29.26
N LYS A 123 -7.66 14.07 28.17
CA LYS A 123 -7.45 12.74 27.57
C LYS A 123 -6.17 12.64 26.73
N ALA A 124 -5.60 13.75 26.29
CA ALA A 124 -4.36 13.80 25.51
C ALA A 124 -3.11 13.67 26.39
N LEU A 125 -3.25 13.78 27.73
CA LEU A 125 -2.14 13.76 28.65
C LEU A 125 -1.27 12.48 28.50
N GLY A 126 0.00 12.69 28.13
CA GLY A 126 0.98 11.62 27.94
C GLY A 126 1.11 11.12 26.50
N GLU A 127 0.22 11.55 25.60
CA GLU A 127 0.17 11.08 24.21
C GLU A 127 0.58 12.17 23.19
N VAL A 128 0.60 13.44 23.61
CA VAL A 128 0.95 14.59 22.74
C VAL A 128 2.36 14.42 22.18
N GLY A 129 2.46 14.38 20.86
CA GLY A 129 3.71 14.22 20.12
C GLY A 129 4.40 12.86 20.28
N HIS A 130 3.75 11.86 20.88
CA HIS A 130 4.41 10.60 21.24
C HIS A 130 4.59 9.65 20.06
N CYS A 131 3.51 9.35 19.33
CA CYS A 131 3.52 8.45 18.17
C CYS A 131 3.57 9.18 16.81
N GLY A 132 3.59 10.51 16.83
CA GLY A 132 3.50 11.33 15.63
C GLY A 132 3.64 12.81 15.95
N VAL A 133 3.40 13.68 14.96
CA VAL A 133 3.39 15.13 15.16
C VAL A 133 2.05 15.58 15.76
N ALA A 134 2.11 16.45 16.77
CA ALA A 134 0.92 17.12 17.32
C ALA A 134 0.48 18.27 16.41
N VAL A 135 -0.80 18.30 16.03
CA VAL A 135 -1.40 19.36 15.20
C VAL A 135 -2.79 19.71 15.74
N ASP A 136 -2.89 20.87 16.40
CA ASP A 136 -4.15 21.38 16.94
C ASP A 136 -4.78 22.42 15.98
N THR A 137 -3.93 23.16 15.24
CA THR A 137 -4.35 24.33 14.46
C THR A 137 -3.68 24.42 13.09
N ALA A 138 -4.21 25.31 12.24
CA ALA A 138 -3.57 25.68 10.98
C ALA A 138 -2.20 26.36 11.16
N ALA A 139 -1.88 26.89 12.35
CA ALA A 139 -0.55 27.44 12.63
C ALA A 139 0.49 26.31 12.77
N ASP A 140 0.11 25.18 13.40
CA ASP A 140 0.98 24.01 13.53
C ASP A 140 1.28 23.40 12.15
N MET A 141 0.26 23.34 11.29
CA MET A 141 0.42 22.90 9.90
C MET A 141 1.33 23.82 9.09
N GLN A 142 1.26 25.14 9.34
CA GLN A 142 2.18 26.10 8.74
C GLN A 142 3.62 25.89 9.20
N THR A 143 3.85 25.67 10.50
CA THR A 143 5.17 25.33 11.03
C THR A 143 5.68 24.01 10.47
N LEU A 144 4.82 23.00 10.38
CA LEU A 144 5.14 21.67 9.88
C LEU A 144 5.69 21.69 8.45
N PHE A 145 5.18 22.60 7.61
CA PHE A 145 5.59 22.74 6.21
C PHE A 145 6.39 24.01 5.92
N ASP A 146 6.90 24.71 6.94
CA ASP A 146 7.69 25.91 6.73
C ASP A 146 8.95 25.63 5.88
N GLY A 147 9.16 26.44 4.84
CA GLY A 147 10.24 26.26 3.87
C GLY A 147 10.13 25.04 2.95
N ILE A 148 8.97 24.36 2.90
CA ILE A 148 8.68 23.25 1.98
C ILE A 148 7.61 23.71 0.99
N ASP A 149 7.93 23.70 -0.30
CA ASP A 149 7.03 24.11 -1.38
C ASP A 149 5.92 23.07 -1.60
N LEU A 150 4.75 23.31 -1.01
CA LEU A 150 3.59 22.42 -1.07
C LEU A 150 2.98 22.32 -2.48
N GLU A 151 3.19 23.29 -3.37
CA GLU A 151 2.73 23.20 -4.76
C GLU A 151 3.52 22.13 -5.53
N ARG A 152 4.78 21.87 -5.13
CA ARG A 152 5.69 20.94 -5.83
C ARG A 152 5.85 19.60 -5.15
N VAL A 153 5.82 19.55 -3.83
CA VAL A 153 6.06 18.33 -3.05
C VAL A 153 4.76 17.55 -2.90
N THR A 154 4.83 16.22 -3.11
CA THR A 154 3.67 15.36 -2.87
C THR A 154 3.55 14.99 -1.39
N THR A 155 2.42 15.32 -0.76
CA THR A 155 2.22 15.12 0.68
C THR A 155 1.15 14.05 0.94
N SER A 156 1.55 12.97 1.59
CA SER A 156 0.64 11.96 2.13
C SER A 156 0.36 12.28 3.59
N MET A 157 -0.89 12.15 4.03
CA MET A 157 -1.30 12.39 5.42
C MET A 157 -2.08 11.19 5.93
N THR A 158 -1.50 10.50 6.91
CA THR A 158 -2.09 9.31 7.53
C THR A 158 -3.03 9.75 8.65
N ILE A 159 -4.23 10.13 8.24
CA ILE A 159 -5.28 10.67 9.11
C ILE A 159 -6.64 10.20 8.57
N SER A 160 -7.51 9.73 9.48
CA SER A 160 -8.83 9.21 9.14
C SER A 160 -9.95 9.94 9.88
N GLY A 161 -10.05 9.78 11.20
CA GLY A 161 -11.16 10.31 11.99
C GLY A 161 -11.42 11.82 11.78
N PRO A 162 -10.43 12.69 12.04
CA PRO A 162 -10.51 14.13 11.78
C PRO A 162 -9.85 14.54 10.45
N ALA A 163 -9.87 13.67 9.44
CA ALA A 163 -9.15 13.95 8.20
C ALA A 163 -9.60 15.23 7.48
N VAL A 164 -10.90 15.52 7.46
CA VAL A 164 -11.44 16.73 6.80
C VAL A 164 -10.93 18.03 7.44
N PRO A 165 -11.07 18.27 8.76
CA PRO A 165 -10.53 19.50 9.36
C PRO A 165 -9.01 19.60 9.23
N VAL A 166 -8.26 18.48 9.38
CA VAL A 166 -6.80 18.47 9.19
C VAL A 166 -6.43 18.82 7.74
N PHE A 167 -7.20 18.35 6.76
CA PHE A 167 -7.00 18.73 5.36
C PHE A 167 -7.29 20.21 5.11
N CYS A 168 -8.32 20.78 5.74
CA CYS A 168 -8.55 22.22 5.67
C CYS A 168 -7.36 23.02 6.25
N MET A 169 -6.77 22.56 7.36
CA MET A 169 -5.55 23.18 7.92
C MET A 169 -4.37 23.10 6.94
N TYR A 170 -4.22 21.98 6.21
CA TYR A 170 -3.21 21.81 5.17
C TYR A 170 -3.41 22.76 3.99
N ILE A 171 -4.65 22.92 3.51
CA ILE A 171 -4.98 23.89 2.45
C ILE A 171 -4.63 25.31 2.90
N VAL A 172 -5.03 25.70 4.11
CA VAL A 172 -4.71 27.03 4.66
C VAL A 172 -3.20 27.25 4.77
N ALA A 173 -2.43 26.23 5.14
CA ALA A 173 -0.96 26.32 5.15
C ALA A 173 -0.40 26.56 3.73
N ALA A 174 -0.91 25.86 2.72
CA ALA A 174 -0.52 26.05 1.32
C ALA A 174 -0.91 27.44 0.79
N GLU A 175 -2.14 27.92 1.07
CA GLU A 175 -2.59 29.25 0.68
C GLU A 175 -1.70 30.35 1.29
N ARG A 176 -1.30 30.21 2.56
CA ARG A 176 -0.40 31.15 3.24
C ARG A 176 1.01 31.17 2.64
N GLN A 177 1.45 30.08 2.02
CA GLN A 177 2.69 30.03 1.23
C GLN A 177 2.53 30.70 -0.15
N GLY A 178 1.30 30.98 -0.58
CA GLY A 178 0.97 31.50 -1.90
C GLY A 178 0.84 30.42 -2.97
N ALA A 179 0.66 29.15 -2.59
CA ALA A 179 0.46 28.05 -3.52
C ALA A 179 -0.90 28.13 -4.22
N ASP A 180 -0.94 27.71 -5.48
CA ASP A 180 -2.19 27.44 -6.19
C ASP A 180 -2.78 26.11 -5.70
N VAL A 181 -3.83 26.20 -4.88
CA VAL A 181 -4.49 25.04 -4.24
C VAL A 181 -4.88 23.97 -5.26
N GLY A 182 -5.28 24.34 -6.48
CA GLY A 182 -5.69 23.37 -7.51
C GLY A 182 -4.55 22.52 -8.08
N LYS A 183 -3.30 22.87 -7.81
CA LYS A 183 -2.11 22.09 -8.20
C LYS A 183 -1.59 21.18 -7.09
N LEU A 184 -2.14 21.27 -5.88
CA LEU A 184 -1.72 20.41 -4.77
C LEU A 184 -1.86 18.95 -5.16
N ASN A 185 -0.89 18.16 -4.73
CA ASN A 185 -0.81 16.74 -5.04
C ASN A 185 -0.42 15.98 -3.78
N GLY A 186 -1.17 14.94 -3.48
CA GLY A 186 -1.01 14.25 -2.22
C GLY A 186 -2.06 13.18 -2.04
N THR A 187 -2.09 12.62 -0.85
CA THR A 187 -3.02 11.55 -0.50
C THR A 187 -3.43 11.72 0.95
N LEU A 188 -4.73 11.69 1.21
CA LEU A 188 -5.24 11.47 2.54
C LEU A 188 -5.56 9.99 2.70
N GLN A 189 -5.32 9.44 3.90
CA GLN A 189 -5.75 8.08 4.18
C GLN A 189 -7.28 8.01 4.19
N THR A 190 -7.94 8.69 5.14
CA THR A 190 -9.41 8.94 5.18
C THR A 190 -10.29 7.69 5.04
N ASP A 191 -9.70 6.50 5.15
CA ASP A 191 -10.42 5.26 5.10
C ASP A 191 -10.97 4.95 6.48
N ILE A 192 -12.27 5.19 6.67
CA ILE A 192 -12.97 4.97 7.93
C ILE A 192 -13.41 3.52 8.13
N PHE A 193 -13.64 2.74 7.06
CA PHE A 193 -14.07 1.35 7.21
C PHE A 193 -13.02 0.53 7.95
N LYS A 194 -11.75 0.63 7.52
CA LYS A 194 -10.63 -0.01 8.20
C LYS A 194 -10.39 0.49 9.63
N GLU A 195 -10.83 1.70 9.98
CA GLU A 195 -10.75 2.16 11.37
C GLU A 195 -11.61 1.27 12.26
N TYR A 196 -12.87 1.05 11.89
CA TYR A 196 -13.76 0.17 12.65
C TYR A 196 -13.29 -1.28 12.66
N ILE A 197 -12.74 -1.76 11.54
CA ILE A 197 -12.26 -3.15 11.40
C ILE A 197 -11.00 -3.37 12.24
N ALA A 198 -9.99 -2.49 12.14
CA ALA A 198 -8.64 -2.77 12.60
C ALA A 198 -7.96 -1.63 13.38
N GLN A 199 -7.83 -0.42 12.82
CA GLN A 199 -6.89 0.61 13.32
C GLN A 199 -7.40 1.40 14.54
N LYS A 200 -8.71 1.56 14.69
CA LYS A 200 -9.40 2.10 15.88
C LYS A 200 -9.37 3.61 16.11
N GLU A 201 -9.13 4.42 15.08
CA GLU A 201 -9.07 5.89 15.15
C GLU A 201 -10.33 6.54 14.54
N TRP A 202 -11.47 6.43 15.22
CA TRP A 202 -12.74 7.02 14.78
C TRP A 202 -13.40 7.92 15.84
N LEU A 203 -14.14 8.93 15.38
CA LEU A 203 -14.78 9.92 16.25
C LEU A 203 -16.29 9.66 16.49
N PHE A 204 -17.01 9.25 15.46
CA PHE A 204 -18.47 9.00 15.49
C PHE A 204 -18.78 7.61 14.93
N GLY A 205 -20.07 7.27 14.80
CA GLY A 205 -20.49 6.09 14.03
C GLY A 205 -20.20 6.25 12.52
N PRO A 206 -20.40 5.20 11.69
CA PRO A 206 -19.92 5.23 10.30
C PRO A 206 -20.58 6.28 9.39
N ARG A 207 -21.88 6.53 9.54
CA ARG A 207 -22.65 7.34 8.57
C ARG A 207 -22.18 8.80 8.46
N PRO A 208 -21.90 9.53 9.55
CA PRO A 208 -21.38 10.88 9.41
C PRO A 208 -19.98 10.92 8.79
N HIS A 209 -19.17 9.85 8.91
CA HIS A 209 -17.85 9.80 8.26
C HIS A 209 -18.02 9.68 6.76
N LEU A 210 -18.85 8.74 6.31
CA LEU A 210 -19.16 8.59 4.89
C LEU A 210 -19.75 9.86 4.28
N ARG A 211 -20.53 10.64 5.05
CA ARG A 211 -20.98 11.96 4.60
C ARG A 211 -19.79 12.89 4.33
N LEU A 212 -18.89 13.07 5.30
CA LEU A 212 -17.72 13.95 5.19
C LEU A 212 -16.76 13.50 4.09
N ILE A 213 -16.55 12.19 3.95
CA ILE A 213 -15.73 11.60 2.88
C ILE A 213 -16.34 11.92 1.51
N GLY A 214 -17.67 11.77 1.37
CA GLY A 214 -18.35 12.17 0.13
C GLY A 214 -18.18 13.66 -0.19
N ASP A 215 -18.30 14.54 0.80
CA ASP A 215 -18.10 15.98 0.62
C ASP A 215 -16.62 16.29 0.22
N LEU A 216 -15.64 15.58 0.81
CA LEU A 216 -14.22 15.68 0.46
C LEU A 216 -13.94 15.18 -0.97
N MET A 217 -14.56 14.07 -1.38
CA MET A 217 -14.43 13.53 -2.74
C MET A 217 -14.97 14.53 -3.78
N GLU A 218 -16.14 15.13 -3.53
CA GLU A 218 -16.72 16.17 -4.38
C GLU A 218 -15.78 17.39 -4.49
N TYR A 219 -15.25 17.86 -3.36
CA TYR A 219 -14.32 19.01 -3.34
C TYR A 219 -13.01 18.73 -4.09
N CYS A 220 -12.35 17.61 -3.82
CA CYS A 220 -11.11 17.26 -4.52
C CYS A 220 -11.34 17.05 -6.02
N ALA A 221 -12.45 16.42 -6.42
CA ALA A 221 -12.75 16.24 -7.85
C ALA A 221 -12.96 17.56 -8.59
N ALA A 222 -13.55 18.56 -7.94
CA ALA A 222 -13.83 19.87 -8.54
C ALA A 222 -12.62 20.82 -8.49
N GLU A 223 -11.96 20.92 -7.35
CA GLU A 223 -10.99 22.00 -7.08
C GLU A 223 -9.54 21.52 -7.09
N ILE A 224 -9.27 20.27 -6.70
CA ILE A 224 -7.90 19.74 -6.52
C ILE A 224 -7.77 18.33 -7.14
N PRO A 225 -7.96 18.18 -8.47
CA PRO A 225 -8.11 16.87 -9.11
C PRO A 225 -6.85 15.99 -9.01
N ALA A 226 -5.69 16.57 -8.70
CA ALA A 226 -4.45 15.84 -8.47
C ALA A 226 -4.33 15.27 -7.04
N TYR A 227 -5.16 15.70 -6.09
CA TYR A 227 -5.13 15.22 -4.71
C TYR A 227 -6.05 14.02 -4.54
N LYS A 228 -5.55 12.98 -3.87
CA LYS A 228 -6.25 11.71 -3.68
C LYS A 228 -6.96 11.79 -2.33
N PRO A 229 -8.30 11.95 -2.28
CA PRO A 229 -9.02 12.16 -1.04
C PRO A 229 -9.09 10.90 -0.17
N LEU A 230 -8.65 9.75 -0.69
CA LEU A 230 -8.83 8.45 -0.05
C LEU A 230 -7.72 7.48 -0.43
N SER A 231 -7.20 6.76 0.56
CA SER A 231 -6.34 5.60 0.40
C SER A 231 -6.91 4.39 1.15
N VAL A 232 -7.56 3.50 0.42
CA VAL A 232 -8.25 2.30 0.94
C VAL A 232 -7.22 1.30 1.47
N SER A 233 -7.30 0.94 2.73
CA SER A 233 -6.13 0.43 3.47
C SER A 233 -6.33 -0.98 4.05
N GLY A 234 -5.60 -1.93 3.49
CA GLY A 234 -5.46 -3.30 4.02
C GLY A 234 -4.33 -3.47 5.03
N TYR A 235 -3.31 -2.60 5.02
CA TYR A 235 -2.14 -2.71 5.92
C TYR A 235 -2.53 -2.99 7.38
N HIS A 236 -3.36 -2.13 7.97
CA HIS A 236 -3.81 -2.24 9.36
C HIS A 236 -4.64 -3.50 9.61
N ILE A 237 -5.41 -3.96 8.62
CA ILE A 237 -6.20 -5.20 8.70
C ILE A 237 -5.26 -6.41 8.76
N ARG A 238 -4.15 -6.39 8.00
CA ARG A 238 -3.11 -7.43 8.03
C ARG A 238 -2.34 -7.42 9.35
N GLU A 239 -1.89 -6.24 9.79
CA GLU A 239 -1.21 -6.05 11.08
C GLU A 239 -2.07 -6.49 12.28
N ALA A 240 -3.40 -6.34 12.19
CA ALA A 240 -4.35 -6.83 13.20
C ALA A 240 -4.53 -8.36 13.20
N GLY A 241 -3.86 -9.09 12.32
CA GLY A 241 -3.80 -10.56 12.31
C GLY A 241 -4.67 -11.24 11.25
N SER A 242 -5.08 -10.54 10.20
CA SER A 242 -5.81 -11.16 9.08
C SER A 242 -4.89 -11.98 8.16
N THR A 243 -5.47 -12.92 7.41
CA THR A 243 -4.78 -13.62 6.32
C THR A 243 -4.61 -12.72 5.08
N ALA A 244 -3.74 -13.07 4.14
CA ALA A 244 -3.55 -12.30 2.91
C ALA A 244 -4.84 -12.19 2.09
N ALA A 245 -5.64 -13.26 2.07
CA ALA A 245 -6.94 -13.28 1.41
C ALA A 245 -7.98 -12.41 2.16
N GLN A 246 -7.96 -12.39 3.49
CA GLN A 246 -8.86 -11.54 4.30
C GLN A 246 -8.52 -10.06 4.14
N GLU A 247 -7.23 -9.70 4.25
CA GLU A 247 -6.75 -8.34 3.95
C GLU A 247 -7.28 -7.91 2.58
N LEU A 248 -7.06 -8.74 1.55
CA LEU A 248 -7.47 -8.41 0.20
C LEU A 248 -8.99 -8.25 0.08
N ALA A 249 -9.76 -9.22 0.56
CA ALA A 249 -11.21 -9.22 0.45
C ALA A 249 -11.85 -8.01 1.16
N PHE A 250 -11.41 -7.72 2.39
CA PHE A 250 -11.96 -6.61 3.17
C PHE A 250 -11.57 -5.27 2.56
N THR A 251 -10.32 -5.10 2.13
CA THR A 251 -9.86 -3.86 1.49
C THR A 251 -10.58 -3.58 0.18
N LEU A 252 -10.78 -4.60 -0.66
CA LEU A 252 -11.52 -4.41 -1.92
C LEU A 252 -13.00 -4.13 -1.67
N ALA A 253 -13.61 -4.79 -0.68
CA ALA A 253 -14.98 -4.49 -0.27
C ALA A 253 -15.15 -3.04 0.21
N ASP A 254 -14.22 -2.55 1.03
CA ASP A 254 -14.18 -1.15 1.47
C ASP A 254 -14.04 -0.22 0.26
N GLY A 255 -13.12 -0.53 -0.67
CA GLY A 255 -12.93 0.22 -1.91
C GLY A 255 -14.19 0.28 -2.78
N PHE A 256 -14.92 -0.83 -2.92
CA PHE A 256 -16.20 -0.87 -3.59
C PHE A 256 -17.25 -0.01 -2.87
N GLY A 257 -17.28 -0.02 -1.53
CA GLY A 257 -18.14 0.87 -0.75
C GLY A 257 -17.88 2.35 -1.01
N TYR A 258 -16.62 2.75 -1.23
CA TYR A 258 -16.28 4.13 -1.60
C TYR A 258 -16.62 4.47 -3.05
N VAL A 259 -16.56 3.50 -3.97
CA VAL A 259 -17.07 3.67 -5.33
C VAL A 259 -18.59 3.90 -5.30
N GLU A 260 -19.33 3.08 -4.55
CA GLU A 260 -20.76 3.24 -4.36
C GLU A 260 -21.11 4.59 -3.70
N LEU A 261 -20.29 5.05 -2.74
CA LEU A 261 -20.44 6.38 -2.15
C LEU A 261 -20.29 7.48 -3.21
N GLY A 262 -19.22 7.45 -4.02
CA GLY A 262 -19.01 8.43 -5.09
C GLY A 262 -20.16 8.45 -6.11
N LEU A 263 -20.61 7.27 -6.54
CA LEU A 263 -21.76 7.14 -7.45
C LEU A 263 -23.06 7.66 -6.81
N SER A 264 -23.28 7.42 -5.52
CA SER A 264 -24.46 7.93 -4.80
C SER A 264 -24.49 9.46 -4.70
N ARG A 265 -23.32 10.11 -4.81
CA ARG A 265 -23.17 11.57 -4.89
C ARG A 265 -23.28 12.11 -6.32
N GLY A 266 -23.46 11.24 -7.31
CA GLY A 266 -23.52 11.61 -8.72
C GLY A 266 -22.16 11.96 -9.33
N LEU A 267 -21.05 11.55 -8.70
CA LEU A 267 -19.72 11.71 -9.28
C LEU A 267 -19.53 10.75 -10.46
N ASP A 268 -18.92 11.26 -11.52
CA ASP A 268 -18.51 10.44 -12.66
C ASP A 268 -17.36 9.50 -12.27
N ILE A 269 -17.56 8.20 -12.45
CA ILE A 269 -16.57 7.17 -12.14
C ILE A 269 -15.24 7.39 -12.85
N GLU A 270 -15.27 7.96 -14.06
CA GLU A 270 -14.05 8.26 -14.82
C GLU A 270 -13.23 9.41 -14.19
N MET A 271 -13.88 10.25 -13.39
CA MET A 271 -13.26 11.38 -12.73
C MET A 271 -12.74 11.02 -11.34
N PHE A 272 -13.56 10.38 -10.50
CA PHE A 272 -13.15 10.13 -9.10
C PHE A 272 -12.41 8.81 -8.90
N ALA A 273 -12.70 7.75 -9.67
CA ALA A 273 -12.05 6.45 -9.46
C ALA A 273 -10.54 6.49 -9.68
N PRO A 274 -10.00 7.24 -10.66
CA PRO A 274 -8.56 7.48 -10.73
C PRO A 274 -8.03 8.12 -9.44
N GLY A 275 -8.80 8.91 -8.71
CA GLY A 275 -8.39 9.51 -7.43
C GLY A 275 -8.27 8.53 -6.26
N LEU A 276 -8.77 7.30 -6.39
CA LEU A 276 -8.63 6.27 -5.35
C LEU A 276 -7.23 5.65 -5.39
N SER A 277 -6.61 5.53 -4.21
CA SER A 277 -5.42 4.70 -4.02
C SER A 277 -5.69 3.62 -2.98
N PHE A 278 -4.79 2.65 -2.91
CA PHE A 278 -4.83 1.55 -1.98
C PHE A 278 -3.55 1.51 -1.14
N PHE A 279 -3.60 0.81 -0.01
CA PHE A 279 -2.46 0.64 0.87
C PHE A 279 -2.45 -0.76 1.46
N PHE A 280 -1.45 -1.56 1.11
CA PHE A 280 -1.35 -2.95 1.54
C PHE A 280 -0.10 -3.21 2.37
N ASP A 281 -0.16 -4.28 3.14
CA ASP A 281 0.99 -4.87 3.81
C ASP A 281 1.83 -5.72 2.85
N ALA A 282 3.13 -5.82 3.12
CA ALA A 282 4.02 -6.83 2.58
C ALA A 282 4.60 -7.66 3.73
N HIS A 283 3.96 -8.79 3.99
CA HIS A 283 4.36 -9.73 5.02
C HIS A 283 5.53 -10.65 4.61
N VAL A 284 6.13 -11.30 5.59
CA VAL A 284 7.26 -12.22 5.43
C VAL A 284 7.05 -13.41 4.45
N ASP A 285 5.82 -13.80 4.11
CA ASP A 285 5.57 -14.86 3.11
C ASP A 285 5.69 -14.31 1.68
N PHE A 286 6.93 -14.33 1.21
CA PHE A 286 7.36 -13.70 -0.04
C PHE A 286 6.46 -13.95 -1.27
N PHE A 287 6.08 -15.21 -1.53
CA PHE A 287 5.32 -15.53 -2.74
C PHE A 287 3.82 -15.27 -2.57
N GLU A 288 3.29 -15.44 -1.36
CA GLU A 288 1.89 -15.14 -1.05
C GLU A 288 1.59 -13.65 -1.25
N GLU A 289 2.46 -12.78 -0.78
CA GLU A 289 2.29 -11.32 -0.94
C GLU A 289 2.34 -10.88 -2.40
N ILE A 290 3.29 -11.41 -3.18
CA ILE A 290 3.36 -11.15 -4.63
C ILE A 290 2.07 -11.59 -5.32
N ALA A 291 1.56 -12.78 -4.97
CA ALA A 291 0.32 -13.30 -5.53
C ALA A 291 -0.89 -12.44 -5.14
N LYS A 292 -0.95 -11.95 -3.89
CA LYS A 292 -1.99 -11.03 -3.37
C LYS A 292 -2.05 -9.75 -4.19
N PHE A 293 -0.92 -9.08 -4.41
CA PHE A 293 -0.89 -7.82 -5.17
C PHE A 293 -1.34 -8.00 -6.63
N ARG A 294 -0.96 -9.12 -7.26
CA ARG A 294 -1.38 -9.46 -8.63
C ARG A 294 -2.88 -9.75 -8.71
N ALA A 295 -3.42 -10.49 -7.73
CA ALA A 295 -4.84 -10.79 -7.62
C ALA A 295 -5.66 -9.51 -7.39
N ALA A 296 -5.18 -8.62 -6.52
CA ALA A 296 -5.85 -7.35 -6.21
C ALA A 296 -6.16 -6.52 -7.46
N ARG A 297 -5.15 -6.31 -8.31
CA ARG A 297 -5.33 -5.57 -9.57
C ARG A 297 -6.36 -6.24 -10.48
N ARG A 298 -6.30 -7.57 -10.58
CA ARG A 298 -7.18 -8.35 -11.45
C ARG A 298 -8.64 -8.27 -11.02
N ILE A 299 -8.91 -8.46 -9.72
CA ILE A 299 -10.25 -8.38 -9.15
C ILE A 299 -10.82 -6.98 -9.31
N TRP A 300 -10.05 -5.96 -8.92
CA TRP A 300 -10.48 -4.56 -8.98
C TRP A 300 -10.82 -4.14 -10.41
N ALA A 301 -9.91 -4.37 -11.38
CA ALA A 301 -10.14 -3.97 -12.76
C ALA A 301 -11.38 -4.65 -13.37
N ARG A 302 -11.60 -5.94 -13.08
CA ARG A 302 -12.80 -6.68 -13.47
C ARG A 302 -14.07 -6.06 -12.90
N TRP A 303 -14.09 -5.82 -11.60
CA TRP A 303 -15.27 -5.26 -10.95
C TRP A 303 -15.59 -3.84 -11.40
N MET A 304 -14.58 -2.98 -11.51
CA MET A 304 -14.74 -1.61 -12.00
C MET A 304 -15.34 -1.57 -13.41
N ARG A 305 -14.89 -2.44 -14.32
CA ARG A 305 -15.41 -2.52 -15.68
C ARG A 305 -16.79 -3.17 -15.76
N ASP A 306 -16.93 -4.36 -15.17
CA ASP A 306 -18.07 -5.25 -15.43
C ASP A 306 -19.29 -4.91 -14.56
N ILE A 307 -19.07 -4.36 -13.35
CA ILE A 307 -20.14 -4.01 -12.40
C ILE A 307 -20.43 -2.51 -12.41
N TYR A 308 -19.38 -1.68 -12.34
CA TYR A 308 -19.55 -0.22 -12.27
C TYR A 308 -19.46 0.49 -13.63
N GLY A 309 -19.14 -0.23 -14.69
CA GLY A 309 -19.16 0.31 -16.05
C GLY A 309 -18.00 1.25 -16.40
N ALA A 310 -16.90 1.25 -15.64
CA ALA A 310 -15.72 2.03 -15.96
C ALA A 310 -15.15 1.65 -17.33
N GLN A 311 -14.99 2.63 -18.21
CA GLN A 311 -14.55 2.48 -19.60
C GLN A 311 -13.06 2.76 -19.78
N THR A 312 -12.49 3.71 -19.03
CA THR A 312 -11.06 4.03 -19.19
C THR A 312 -10.17 3.13 -18.34
N GLU A 313 -8.96 2.85 -18.83
CA GLU A 313 -7.95 2.09 -18.07
C GLU A 313 -7.68 2.71 -16.70
N LYS A 314 -7.57 4.05 -16.65
CA LYS A 314 -7.25 4.78 -15.41
C LYS A 314 -8.31 4.60 -14.33
N ALA A 315 -9.59 4.55 -14.69
CA ALA A 315 -10.67 4.30 -13.74
C ALA A 315 -10.69 2.83 -13.25
N GLN A 316 -10.04 1.92 -13.98
CA GLN A 316 -9.90 0.50 -13.62
C GLN A 316 -8.57 0.19 -12.90
N TRP A 317 -7.67 1.17 -12.75
CA TRP A 317 -6.38 0.95 -12.12
C TRP A 317 -6.50 0.81 -10.60
N LEU A 318 -5.85 -0.21 -10.05
CA LEU A 318 -5.56 -0.30 -8.62
C LEU A 318 -4.12 0.16 -8.39
N ARG A 319 -3.96 1.42 -7.97
CA ARG A 319 -2.67 1.98 -7.54
C ARG A 319 -2.53 1.81 -6.05
N PHE A 320 -1.38 1.30 -5.58
CA PHE A 320 -1.21 1.03 -4.17
C PHE A 320 0.16 1.43 -3.64
N HIS A 321 0.13 1.92 -2.41
CA HIS A 321 1.27 1.98 -1.51
C HIS A 321 1.45 0.61 -0.83
N THR A 322 2.68 0.30 -0.46
CA THR A 322 3.01 -0.86 0.36
C THR A 322 3.87 -0.45 1.54
N GLN A 323 3.65 -1.07 2.68
CA GLN A 323 4.52 -1.01 3.84
C GLN A 323 4.90 -2.44 4.21
N THR A 324 6.17 -2.66 4.57
CA THR A 324 6.61 -3.95 5.12
C THR A 324 5.93 -4.21 6.46
N ALA A 325 5.71 -5.47 6.83
CA ALA A 325 4.96 -5.80 8.06
C ALA A 325 5.68 -5.36 9.34
N GLY A 326 5.01 -4.59 10.19
CA GLY A 326 5.52 -4.22 11.52
C GLY A 326 5.45 -5.42 12.46
N VAL A 327 4.34 -6.16 12.41
CA VAL A 327 4.07 -7.34 13.24
C VAL A 327 5.07 -8.49 13.03
N SER A 328 5.80 -8.51 11.91
CA SER A 328 6.82 -9.53 11.62
C SER A 328 8.18 -9.26 12.31
N LEU A 329 8.41 -8.03 12.76
CA LEU A 329 9.67 -7.59 13.34
C LEU A 329 9.77 -7.95 14.83
N THR A 330 11.00 -8.09 15.32
CA THR A 330 11.28 -8.58 16.68
C THR A 330 12.16 -7.64 17.49
N ALA A 331 11.84 -7.46 18.76
CA ALA A 331 12.66 -6.71 19.71
C ALA A 331 13.99 -7.42 20.01
N GLN A 332 13.95 -8.75 20.05
CA GLN A 332 15.15 -9.57 20.22
C GLN A 332 15.87 -9.69 18.89
N GLN A 333 17.21 -9.54 18.92
CA GLN A 333 18.07 -9.59 17.74
C GLN A 333 17.58 -8.67 16.61
N PRO A 334 17.44 -7.35 16.85
CA PRO A 334 16.78 -6.42 15.94
C PRO A 334 17.49 -6.31 14.57
N TYR A 335 18.77 -6.65 14.47
CA TYR A 335 19.47 -6.73 13.17
C TYR A 335 18.86 -7.75 12.21
N ASN A 336 18.17 -8.78 12.71
CA ASN A 336 17.43 -9.72 11.85
C ASN A 336 16.26 -9.02 11.14
N ASN A 337 15.74 -7.92 11.69
CA ASN A 337 14.68 -7.12 11.06
C ASN A 337 15.16 -6.50 9.75
N VAL A 338 16.45 -6.17 9.60
CA VAL A 338 17.00 -5.70 8.31
C VAL A 338 16.80 -6.75 7.21
N VAL A 339 16.99 -8.04 7.54
CA VAL A 339 16.78 -9.14 6.59
C VAL A 339 15.29 -9.32 6.29
N ARG A 340 14.42 -9.24 7.31
CA ARG A 340 12.96 -9.35 7.14
C ARG A 340 12.43 -8.25 6.23
N THR A 341 12.69 -6.99 6.59
CA THR A 341 12.29 -5.82 5.82
C THR A 341 12.82 -5.88 4.38
N ALA A 342 14.06 -6.36 4.15
CA ALA A 342 14.59 -6.49 2.80
C ALA A 342 13.82 -7.51 1.94
N VAL A 343 13.42 -8.64 2.50
CA VAL A 343 12.62 -9.67 1.80
C VAL A 343 11.20 -9.17 1.55
N GLU A 344 10.59 -8.52 2.53
CA GLU A 344 9.26 -7.93 2.44
C GLU A 344 9.22 -6.82 1.39
N ALA A 345 10.20 -5.91 1.40
CA ALA A 345 10.38 -4.87 0.39
C ALA A 345 10.54 -5.45 -1.01
N LEU A 346 11.33 -6.52 -1.16
CA LEU A 346 11.49 -7.19 -2.44
C LEU A 346 10.16 -7.79 -2.92
N SER A 347 9.34 -8.35 -2.03
CA SER A 347 8.02 -8.87 -2.37
C SER A 347 7.08 -7.76 -2.88
N ALA A 348 7.10 -6.59 -2.26
CA ALA A 348 6.34 -5.41 -2.67
C ALA A 348 6.76 -4.91 -4.07
N VAL A 349 8.07 -4.87 -4.32
CA VAL A 349 8.65 -4.48 -5.62
C VAL A 349 8.26 -5.49 -6.70
N LEU A 350 8.48 -6.78 -6.49
CA LEU A 350 8.10 -7.81 -7.47
C LEU A 350 6.59 -7.92 -7.66
N GLY A 351 5.82 -7.52 -6.66
CA GLY A 351 4.37 -7.38 -6.70
C GLY A 351 3.87 -6.17 -7.49
N GLY A 352 4.74 -5.20 -7.83
CA GLY A 352 4.40 -4.04 -8.65
C GLY A 352 3.83 -2.85 -7.87
N THR A 353 4.27 -2.60 -6.64
CA THR A 353 3.86 -1.43 -5.84
C THR A 353 4.20 -0.08 -6.50
N ASN A 354 3.40 0.96 -6.23
CA ASN A 354 3.63 2.32 -6.73
C ASN A 354 4.47 3.18 -5.78
N SER A 355 4.42 2.91 -4.48
CA SER A 355 5.22 3.55 -3.45
C SER A 355 5.48 2.60 -2.31
N LEU A 356 6.63 2.71 -1.65
CA LEU A 356 7.05 1.76 -0.62
C LEU A 356 7.57 2.47 0.63
N HIS A 357 7.09 2.00 1.78
CA HIS A 357 7.66 2.24 3.10
C HIS A 357 8.39 0.97 3.55
N THR A 358 9.56 1.15 4.15
CA THR A 358 10.34 0.07 4.74
C THR A 358 10.49 0.36 6.22
N ASN A 359 10.04 -0.56 7.07
CA ASN A 359 10.15 -0.39 8.51
C ASN A 359 11.61 -0.41 8.95
N ALA A 360 11.89 0.32 10.03
CA ALA A 360 13.21 0.37 10.60
C ALA A 360 13.47 -0.84 11.51
N LEU A 361 14.74 -1.13 11.79
CA LEU A 361 15.11 -2.29 12.60
C LEU A 361 14.65 -2.17 14.07
N ASP A 362 14.37 -0.96 14.54
CA ASP A 362 13.95 -0.60 15.89
C ASP A 362 12.41 -0.47 16.06
N GLU A 363 11.62 -0.86 15.04
CA GLU A 363 10.15 -0.81 15.00
C GLU A 363 9.45 -1.22 16.30
N THR A 364 9.86 -2.35 16.88
CA THR A 364 9.24 -2.92 18.08
C THR A 364 9.57 -2.18 19.39
N LEU A 365 10.46 -1.19 19.35
CA LEU A 365 11.00 -0.51 20.54
C LEU A 365 10.55 0.95 20.63
N ALA A 366 10.64 1.68 19.52
CA ALA A 366 10.36 3.11 19.46
C ALA A 366 10.20 3.55 18.00
N LEU A 367 9.81 4.82 17.81
CA LEU A 367 9.97 5.48 16.51
C LEU A 367 11.45 5.46 16.09
N PRO A 368 11.72 5.41 14.77
CA PRO A 368 13.04 5.09 14.26
C PRO A 368 14.08 6.15 14.59
N THR A 369 15.25 5.71 15.03
CA THR A 369 16.44 6.55 15.08
C THR A 369 16.89 6.97 13.68
N GLU A 370 17.71 8.03 13.57
CA GLU A 370 18.23 8.48 12.28
C GLU A 370 18.96 7.35 11.52
N GLN A 371 19.81 6.60 12.23
CA GLN A 371 20.55 5.47 11.65
C GLN A 371 19.64 4.34 11.18
N ALA A 372 18.63 3.97 11.98
CA ALA A 372 17.71 2.89 11.62
C ALA A 372 16.83 3.28 10.42
N ALA A 373 16.37 4.54 10.38
CA ALA A 373 15.65 5.10 9.25
C ALA A 373 16.53 5.18 7.98
N GLU A 374 17.82 5.52 8.11
CA GLU A 374 18.74 5.48 6.96
C GLU A 374 18.86 4.07 6.40
N ILE A 375 19.05 3.04 7.24
CA ILE A 375 19.11 1.65 6.80
C ILE A 375 17.83 1.24 6.05
N ALA A 376 16.67 1.64 6.57
CA ALA A 376 15.40 1.38 5.91
C ALA A 376 15.30 2.05 4.54
N LEU A 377 15.71 3.32 4.42
CA LEU A 377 15.79 4.04 3.15
C LEU A 377 16.75 3.35 2.17
N ARG A 378 17.97 3.03 2.62
CA ARG A 378 19.00 2.38 1.81
C ARG A 378 18.58 1.00 1.31
N THR A 379 17.78 0.27 2.08
CA THR A 379 17.22 -1.03 1.65
C THR A 379 16.47 -0.88 0.33
N GLN A 380 15.65 0.15 0.17
CA GLN A 380 14.95 0.40 -1.10
C GLN A 380 15.90 0.83 -2.22
N LEU A 381 16.89 1.67 -1.91
CA LEU A 381 17.87 2.14 -2.90
C LEU A 381 18.75 1.01 -3.44
N VAL A 382 19.17 0.07 -2.58
CA VAL A 382 19.91 -1.13 -3.01
C VAL A 382 19.05 -1.99 -3.93
N LEU A 383 17.78 -2.22 -3.58
CA LEU A 383 16.84 -2.93 -4.47
C LEU A 383 16.71 -2.22 -5.82
N MET A 384 16.59 -0.90 -5.80
CA MET A 384 16.40 -0.08 -7.00
C MET A 384 17.62 -0.07 -7.92
N GLU A 385 18.82 0.17 -7.37
CA GLU A 385 20.01 0.51 -8.15
C GLU A 385 20.96 -0.67 -8.37
N GLU A 386 20.97 -1.67 -7.48
CA GLU A 386 22.01 -2.72 -7.49
C GLU A 386 21.50 -4.10 -7.90
N THR A 387 20.26 -4.44 -7.56
CA THR A 387 19.77 -5.83 -7.72
C THR A 387 19.27 -6.17 -9.13
N GLY A 388 18.97 -5.16 -9.95
CA GLY A 388 18.43 -5.32 -11.31
C GLY A 388 16.95 -5.71 -11.37
N VAL A 389 16.24 -5.81 -10.24
CA VAL A 389 14.82 -6.21 -10.19
C VAL A 389 13.89 -5.22 -10.90
N ALA A 390 14.30 -3.96 -11.06
CA ALA A 390 13.56 -2.93 -11.79
C ALA A 390 13.66 -3.08 -13.34
N ASN A 391 14.54 -3.94 -13.85
CA ASN A 391 14.85 -4.02 -15.28
C ASN A 391 13.80 -4.81 -16.09
N VAL A 392 13.00 -5.66 -15.46
CA VAL A 392 12.01 -6.52 -16.12
C VAL A 392 10.66 -6.35 -15.43
N ALA A 393 9.62 -6.04 -16.19
CA ALA A 393 8.26 -5.91 -15.66
C ALA A 393 7.69 -7.29 -15.31
N ASP A 394 7.11 -7.42 -14.11
CA ASP A 394 6.54 -8.66 -13.56
C ASP A 394 7.39 -9.90 -13.88
N PRO A 395 8.65 -9.97 -13.39
CA PRO A 395 9.60 -11.02 -13.77
C PRO A 395 9.17 -12.42 -13.32
N LEU A 396 8.17 -12.51 -12.45
CA LEU A 396 7.58 -13.76 -11.98
C LEU A 396 6.35 -14.20 -12.77
N GLY A 397 5.85 -13.38 -13.71
CA GLY A 397 4.74 -13.76 -14.57
C GLY A 397 5.10 -14.97 -15.45
N GLY A 398 4.24 -15.97 -15.44
CA GLY A 398 4.48 -17.30 -16.02
C GLY A 398 5.13 -18.31 -15.06
N SER A 399 5.49 -17.92 -13.83
CA SER A 399 5.88 -18.88 -12.79
C SER A 399 4.68 -19.74 -12.40
N TRP A 400 4.77 -21.05 -12.62
CA TRP A 400 3.73 -22.02 -12.27
C TRP A 400 3.15 -21.84 -10.87
N TYR A 401 4.01 -21.58 -9.90
CA TYR A 401 3.59 -21.40 -8.51
C TYR A 401 2.89 -20.07 -8.29
N VAL A 402 3.49 -18.96 -8.74
CA VAL A 402 2.94 -17.62 -8.52
C VAL A 402 1.62 -17.45 -9.23
N GLU A 403 1.48 -17.96 -10.46
CA GLU A 403 0.20 -17.91 -11.18
C GLU A 403 -0.88 -18.72 -10.47
N ALA A 404 -0.59 -19.97 -10.09
CA ALA A 404 -1.54 -20.81 -9.36
C ALA A 404 -1.95 -20.18 -8.02
N LEU A 405 -1.01 -19.56 -7.31
CA LEU A 405 -1.30 -18.87 -6.04
C LEU A 405 -2.11 -17.59 -6.25
N THR A 406 -1.82 -16.80 -7.29
CA THR A 406 -2.63 -15.63 -7.68
C THR A 406 -4.06 -16.04 -7.99
N ASP A 407 -4.28 -17.14 -8.71
CA ASP A 407 -5.63 -17.62 -8.99
C ASP A 407 -6.34 -18.13 -7.75
N LYS A 408 -5.61 -18.79 -6.86
CA LYS A 408 -6.16 -19.30 -5.60
C LYS A 408 -6.55 -18.18 -4.64
N ILE A 409 -5.85 -17.05 -4.66
CA ILE A 409 -6.21 -15.86 -3.88
C ILE A 409 -7.38 -15.11 -4.53
N GLU A 410 -7.48 -15.13 -5.87
CA GLU A 410 -8.62 -14.50 -6.56
C GLU A 410 -9.94 -15.27 -6.37
N ALA A 411 -9.90 -16.60 -6.38
CA ALA A 411 -11.06 -17.48 -6.26
C ALA A 411 -11.64 -17.51 -4.84
#